data_AF-A0A2D9ILQ2-F1
#
_entry.id   AF-A0A2D9ILQ2-F1
#
_cell.length_a   1.000
_cell.length_b   1.000
_cell.length_c   1.000
_cell.angle_alpha   90.00
_cell.angle_beta   90.00
_cell.angle_gamma   90.00
#
_symmetry.space_group_name_H-M   'P 1'
#
loop_
_entity.id
_entity.type
_entity.pdbx_description
1 polymer ?
#
loop_
_entity_poly.entity_id
_entity_poly.type
_entity_poly.pdbx_seq_one_letter_code
_entity_poly.pdbx_strand_id
1 'polypeptide(L)'
;INIIPCSISYEFDPLDKEKAQKLLDKSSEKTSHEDVEHIFKGITQKKGFVHLNLCPQIKGSFSPDELATEIDLSIQKNFKLWDTNHYAYNKLNGNNKEADKFLRGKKYFDDLSSTMTNRELEYIMLQYANPIKLMENKL
;
A
#
# COMPACT_ATOMS: atom_id res chain seq x y z
N ILE A 1 -7.50 22.42 17.69
CA ILE A 1 -7.66 21.05 17.14
C ILE A 1 -6.61 20.16 17.79
N ASN A 2 -6.99 18.94 18.21
CA ASN A 2 -6.10 17.97 18.88
C ASN A 2 -5.94 16.73 17.99
N ILE A 3 -5.30 16.87 16.83
CA ILE A 3 -5.08 15.79 15.86
C ILE A 3 -3.60 15.53 15.71
N ILE A 4 -3.23 14.25 15.85
CA ILE A 4 -1.90 13.71 15.59
C ILE A 4 -2.06 12.72 14.42
N PRO A 5 -1.64 13.08 13.19
CA PRO A 5 -1.66 12.16 12.07
C PRO A 5 -0.74 10.97 12.34
N CYS A 6 -1.11 9.81 11.79
CA CYS A 6 -0.35 8.57 11.93
C CYS A 6 -0.27 7.87 10.58
N SER A 7 0.90 7.34 10.25
CA SER A 7 1.09 6.46 9.09
C SER A 7 1.56 5.08 9.54
N ILE A 8 1.05 4.04 8.88
CA ILE A 8 1.54 2.66 9.01
C ILE A 8 1.92 2.18 7.63
N SER A 9 3.19 1.85 7.44
CA SER A 9 3.72 1.36 6.17
C SER A 9 4.08 -0.11 6.31
N TYR A 10 3.32 -0.97 5.66
CA TYR A 10 3.60 -2.41 5.58
C TYR A 10 4.48 -2.72 4.38
N GLU A 11 5.44 -3.62 4.56
CA GLU A 11 6.22 -4.15 3.45
C GLU A 11 5.37 -5.09 2.58
N PHE A 12 4.49 -5.89 3.21
CA PHE A 12 3.53 -6.79 2.56
C PHE A 12 2.12 -6.58 3.16
N ASP A 13 1.10 -6.53 2.31
CA ASP A 13 -0.32 -6.56 2.70
C ASP A 13 -0.84 -8.02 2.59
N PRO A 14 -1.17 -8.66 3.72
CA PRO A 14 -1.67 -10.03 3.73
C PRO A 14 -2.93 -10.29 2.90
N LEU A 15 -3.68 -9.25 2.56
CA LEU A 15 -4.95 -9.34 1.84
C LEU A 15 -4.81 -9.00 0.34
N ASP A 16 -3.61 -8.73 -0.16
CA ASP A 16 -3.36 -8.36 -1.56
C ASP A 16 -4.06 -9.30 -2.55
N LYS A 17 -3.86 -10.61 -2.36
CA LYS A 17 -4.41 -11.66 -3.21
C LYS A 17 -5.93 -11.67 -3.21
N GLU A 18 -6.53 -11.65 -2.01
CA GLU A 18 -7.97 -11.74 -1.81
C GLU A 18 -8.67 -10.50 -2.37
N LYS A 19 -8.09 -9.32 -2.17
CA LYS A 19 -8.57 -8.05 -2.74
C LYS A 19 -8.52 -8.07 -4.27
N ALA A 20 -7.41 -8.52 -4.86
CA ALA A 20 -7.26 -8.58 -6.30
C ALA A 20 -8.25 -9.55 -6.97
N GLN A 21 -8.38 -10.75 -6.40
CA GLN A 21 -9.33 -11.77 -6.86
C GLN A 21 -10.76 -11.24 -6.83
N LYS A 22 -11.16 -10.67 -5.70
CA LYS A 22 -12.51 -10.15 -5.51
C LYS A 22 -12.86 -8.99 -6.43
N LEU A 23 -11.92 -8.06 -6.63
CA LEU A 23 -12.17 -6.90 -7.50
C LEU A 23 -12.33 -7.32 -8.98
N LEU A 24 -11.58 -8.34 -9.41
CA LEU A 24 -11.58 -8.80 -10.79
C LEU A 24 -12.69 -9.83 -11.08
N ASP A 25 -13.13 -10.58 -10.07
CA ASP A 25 -14.29 -11.45 -10.16
C ASP A 25 -15.58 -10.72 -9.78
N LYS A 26 -16.27 -10.18 -10.80
CA LYS A 26 -17.55 -9.48 -10.64
C LYS A 26 -18.70 -10.35 -10.11
N SER A 27 -18.53 -11.68 -10.08
CA SER A 27 -19.54 -12.59 -9.54
C SER A 27 -19.35 -12.88 -8.04
N SER A 28 -18.26 -12.38 -7.45
CA SER A 28 -17.95 -12.61 -6.04
C SER A 28 -18.85 -11.79 -5.11
N GLU A 29 -19.72 -12.48 -4.37
CA GLU A 29 -20.52 -11.86 -3.30
C GLU A 29 -19.75 -11.83 -1.98
N LYS A 30 -19.92 -10.74 -1.21
CA LYS A 30 -19.44 -10.64 0.17
C LYS A 30 -20.09 -11.74 1.01
N THR A 31 -19.30 -12.57 1.69
CA THR A 31 -19.86 -13.47 2.70
C THR A 31 -20.09 -12.71 4.01
N SER A 32 -21.01 -13.20 4.86
CA SER A 32 -21.39 -12.52 6.10
C SER A 32 -20.25 -12.42 7.14
N HIS A 33 -19.19 -13.22 7.04
CA HIS A 33 -18.08 -13.28 8.00
C HIS A 33 -16.74 -12.80 7.41
N GLU A 34 -16.72 -12.40 6.14
CA GLU A 34 -15.50 -12.03 5.42
C GLU A 34 -14.74 -10.89 6.11
N ASP A 35 -15.43 -9.86 6.57
CA ASP A 35 -14.77 -8.70 7.20
C ASP A 35 -14.10 -9.10 8.53
N VAL A 36 -14.65 -10.07 9.25
CA VAL A 36 -14.03 -10.63 10.48
C VAL A 36 -12.79 -11.43 10.12
N GLU A 37 -12.86 -12.29 9.10
CA GLU A 37 -11.72 -13.05 8.61
C GLU A 37 -10.58 -12.14 8.11
N HIS A 38 -10.91 -11.07 7.39
CA HIS A 38 -9.96 -10.09 6.90
C HIS A 38 -9.25 -9.36 8.06
N ILE A 39 -9.96 -9.00 9.13
CA ILE A 39 -9.33 -8.45 10.33
C ILE A 39 -8.35 -9.46 10.93
N PHE A 40 -8.78 -10.71 11.11
CA PHE A 40 -7.91 -11.77 11.66
C PHE A 40 -6.67 -12.01 10.82
N LYS A 41 -6.81 -12.14 9.49
CA LYS A 41 -5.66 -12.28 8.58
C LYS A 41 -4.78 -11.04 8.61
N GLY A 42 -5.40 -9.86 8.58
CA GLY A 42 -4.75 -8.57 8.70
C GLY A 42 -3.93 -8.44 9.99
N ILE A 43 -4.25 -9.17 11.06
CA ILE A 43 -3.46 -9.19 12.30
C ILE A 43 -2.42 -10.31 12.29
N THR A 44 -2.82 -11.53 11.94
CA THR A 44 -2.03 -12.76 12.17
C THR A 44 -1.02 -13.08 11.06
N GLN A 45 -1.24 -12.60 9.84
CA GLN A 45 -0.38 -12.90 8.70
C GLN A 45 0.85 -11.98 8.63
N LYS A 46 1.88 -12.46 7.92
CA LYS A 46 3.18 -11.79 7.78
C LYS A 46 3.04 -10.50 6.97
N LYS A 47 3.56 -9.40 7.53
CA LYS A 47 3.59 -8.06 6.90
C LYS A 47 4.98 -7.61 6.45
N GLY A 48 5.98 -8.48 6.64
CA GLY A 48 7.38 -8.11 6.49
C GLY A 48 7.79 -7.06 7.51
N PHE A 49 8.56 -6.06 7.09
CA PHE A 49 8.84 -4.90 7.92
C PHE A 49 7.60 -4.01 8.05
N VAL A 50 7.39 -3.48 9.26
CA VAL A 50 6.30 -2.57 9.57
C VAL A 50 6.90 -1.30 10.17
N HIS A 51 6.54 -0.16 9.60
CA HIS A 51 6.93 1.14 10.12
C HIS A 51 5.69 1.92 10.56
N LEU A 52 5.63 2.23 11.85
CA LEU A 52 4.63 3.10 12.45
C LEU A 52 5.27 4.47 12.69
N ASN A 53 4.66 5.53 12.17
CA ASN A 53 5.10 6.88 12.42
C ASN A 53 3.96 7.73 12.97
N LEU A 54 4.19 8.37 14.11
CA LEU A 54 3.32 9.39 14.68
C LEU A 54 3.87 10.77 14.29
N CYS A 55 3.07 11.55 13.58
CA CYS A 55 3.44 12.88 13.13
C CYS A 55 3.35 13.88 14.29
N PRO A 56 3.95 15.08 14.17
CA PRO A 56 3.67 16.17 15.08
C PRO A 56 2.17 16.51 15.11
N GLN A 57 1.68 16.99 16.26
CA GLN A 57 0.32 17.52 16.35
C GLN A 57 0.12 18.68 15.37
N ILE A 58 -0.97 18.66 14.62
CA ILE A 58 -1.38 19.79 13.77
C ILE A 58 -1.84 20.93 14.68
N LYS A 59 -1.20 22.10 14.52
CA LYS A 59 -1.49 23.32 15.29
C LYS A 59 -2.03 24.40 14.36
N GLY A 60 -3.02 25.16 14.81
CA GLY A 60 -3.62 26.26 14.06
C GLY A 60 -5.13 26.14 13.91
N SER A 61 -5.68 27.05 13.10
CA SER A 61 -7.09 27.08 12.70
C SER A 61 -7.17 26.78 11.21
N PHE A 62 -8.01 25.82 10.85
CA PHE A 62 -8.17 25.32 9.49
C PHE A 62 -9.66 25.17 9.20
N SER A 63 -10.07 25.42 7.96
CA SER A 63 -11.31 24.85 7.43
C SER A 63 -11.21 23.32 7.35
N PRO A 64 -12.34 22.58 7.24
CA PRO A 64 -12.30 21.13 7.07
C PRO A 64 -11.43 20.66 5.91
N ASP A 65 -11.47 21.35 4.77
CA ASP A 65 -10.73 20.97 3.56
C ASP A 65 -9.21 21.20 3.72
N GLU A 66 -8.83 22.31 4.34
CA GLU A 66 -7.43 22.59 4.65
C GLU A 66 -6.88 21.59 5.68
N LEU A 67 -7.68 21.22 6.69
CA LEU A 67 -7.29 20.23 7.69
C LEU A 67 -7.09 18.84 7.07
N ALA A 68 -7.98 18.42 6.18
CA ALA A 68 -7.84 17.16 5.45
C ALA A 68 -6.55 17.15 4.62
N THR A 69 -6.28 18.25 3.93
CA THR A 69 -5.04 18.41 3.14
C THR A 69 -3.78 18.32 4.03
N GLU A 70 -3.79 18.94 5.20
CA GLU A 70 -2.67 18.91 6.15
C GLU A 70 -2.43 17.50 6.74
N ILE A 71 -3.51 16.76 7.01
CA ILE A 71 -3.43 15.35 7.43
C ILE A 71 -2.81 14.49 6.33
N ASP A 72 -3.28 14.64 5.09
CA ASP A 72 -2.76 13.89 3.94
C ASP A 72 -1.28 14.18 3.69
N LEU A 73 -0.88 15.46 3.72
CA LEU A 73 0.52 15.88 3.61
C LEU A 73 1.39 15.26 4.71
N SER A 74 0.90 15.29 5.95
CA SER A 74 1.60 14.71 7.10
C SER A 74 1.78 13.20 6.95
N ILE A 75 0.74 12.47 6.53
CA ILE A 75 0.81 11.01 6.34
C ILE A 75 1.75 10.68 5.18
N GLN A 76 1.61 11.36 4.04
CA GLN A 76 2.40 11.09 2.83
C GLN A 76 3.90 11.32 3.08
N LYS A 77 4.28 12.47 3.66
CA LYS A 77 5.68 12.80 3.93
C LYS A 77 6.36 11.78 4.84
N ASN A 78 5.60 11.15 5.73
CA ASN A 78 6.11 10.18 6.70
C ASN A 78 5.73 8.74 6.35
N PHE A 79 5.29 8.47 5.12
CA PHE A 79 5.08 7.12 4.65
C PHE A 79 6.42 6.49 4.27
N LYS A 80 6.77 5.38 4.92
CA LYS A 80 8.01 4.65 4.61
C LYS A 80 7.82 3.82 3.35
N LEU A 81 8.61 4.14 2.31
CA LEU A 81 8.72 3.29 1.14
C LEU A 81 9.63 2.09 1.42
N TRP A 82 9.18 0.93 0.96
CA TRP A 82 9.90 -0.34 1.00
C TRP A 82 10.33 -0.78 -0.40
N ASP A 83 11.16 -1.82 -0.47
CA ASP A 83 11.56 -2.47 -1.72
C ASP A 83 10.36 -2.84 -2.61
N THR A 84 9.24 -3.28 -2.01
CA THR A 84 8.02 -3.64 -2.73
C THR A 84 7.42 -2.45 -3.48
N ASN A 85 7.43 -1.26 -2.89
CA ASN A 85 6.95 -0.04 -3.55
C ASN A 85 7.81 0.29 -4.76
N HIS A 86 9.13 0.32 -4.58
CA HIS A 86 10.07 0.68 -5.64
C HIS A 86 10.14 -0.36 -6.75
N TYR A 87 10.09 -1.65 -6.41
CA TYR A 87 10.01 -2.72 -7.41
C TYR A 87 8.76 -2.56 -8.28
N ALA A 88 7.59 -2.45 -7.65
CA ALA A 88 6.32 -2.35 -8.36
C ALA A 88 6.26 -1.11 -9.26
N TYR A 89 6.69 0.05 -8.74
CA TYR A 89 6.74 1.29 -9.51
C TYR A 89 7.64 1.17 -10.76
N ASN A 90 8.88 0.69 -10.59
CA ASN A 90 9.80 0.56 -11.73
C ASN A 90 9.33 -0.51 -12.73
N LYS A 91 8.80 -1.62 -12.23
CA LYS A 91 8.29 -2.72 -13.06
C LYS A 91 7.14 -2.25 -13.97
N LEU A 92 6.17 -1.52 -13.40
CA LEU A 92 5.02 -0.98 -14.13
C LEU A 92 5.39 0.10 -15.15
N ASN A 93 6.48 0.85 -14.91
CA ASN A 93 7.00 1.85 -15.84
C ASN A 93 7.99 1.26 -16.87
N GLY A 94 8.16 -0.06 -16.94
CA GLY A 94 9.05 -0.73 -17.89
C GLY A 94 10.55 -0.68 -17.54
N ASN A 95 10.92 -0.10 -16.40
CA ASN A 95 12.29 0.06 -15.92
C ASN A 95 12.81 -1.23 -15.23
N ASN A 96 12.80 -2.36 -15.94
CA ASN A 96 13.13 -3.68 -15.37
C ASN A 96 14.51 -3.72 -14.67
N LYS A 97 15.53 -3.11 -15.27
CA LYS A 97 16.89 -3.06 -14.68
C LYS A 97 16.93 -2.34 -13.33
N GLU A 98 16.09 -1.31 -13.16
CA GLU A 98 16.00 -0.59 -11.90
C GLU A 98 15.18 -1.38 -10.89
N ALA A 99 14.07 -1.98 -11.32
CA ALA A 99 13.24 -2.84 -10.48
C ALA A 99 14.06 -3.98 -9.85
N ASP A 100 14.92 -4.64 -10.64
CA ASP A 100 15.71 -5.80 -10.19
C ASP A 100 16.72 -5.49 -9.06
N LYS A 101 16.98 -4.21 -8.75
CA LYS A 101 17.79 -3.82 -7.58
C LYS A 101 17.06 -4.02 -6.25
N PHE A 102 15.73 -4.02 -6.25
CA PHE A 102 14.89 -4.15 -5.06
C PHE A 102 14.57 -5.63 -4.81
N LEU A 103 15.56 -6.36 -4.31
CA LEU A 103 15.55 -7.83 -4.24
C LEU A 103 14.39 -8.41 -3.42
N ARG A 104 13.99 -7.75 -2.32
CA ARG A 104 12.88 -8.23 -1.49
C ARG A 104 11.55 -8.04 -2.21
N GLY A 105 11.38 -6.90 -2.87
CA GLY A 105 10.23 -6.61 -3.72
C GLY A 105 10.14 -7.61 -4.87
N LYS A 106 11.25 -7.81 -5.58
CA LYS A 106 11.34 -8.81 -6.65
C LYS A 106 10.91 -10.19 -6.17
N LYS A 107 11.49 -10.68 -5.08
CA LYS A 107 11.14 -11.99 -4.51
C LYS A 107 9.64 -12.08 -4.20
N TYR A 108 9.08 -11.06 -3.56
CA TYR A 108 7.66 -11.05 -3.19
C TYR A 108 6.74 -11.18 -4.41
N PHE A 109 6.97 -10.37 -5.45
CA PHE A 109 6.13 -10.41 -6.64
C PHE A 109 6.39 -11.63 -7.54
N ASP A 110 7.61 -12.17 -7.55
CA ASP A 110 7.91 -13.45 -8.20
C ASP A 110 7.13 -14.58 -7.51
N ASP A 111 7.11 -14.63 -6.17
CA ASP A 111 6.34 -15.61 -5.40
C ASP A 111 4.82 -15.48 -5.70
N LEU A 112 4.28 -14.25 -5.74
CA LEU A 112 2.87 -14.02 -6.09
C LEU A 112 2.53 -14.47 -7.51
N SER A 113 3.41 -14.21 -8.48
CA SER A 113 3.19 -14.55 -9.90
C SER A 113 2.97 -16.04 -10.14
N SER A 114 3.47 -16.91 -9.24
CA SER A 114 3.27 -18.35 -9.32
C SER A 114 1.83 -18.81 -9.00
N THR A 115 1.02 -17.94 -8.37
CA THR A 115 -0.30 -18.33 -7.84
C THR A 115 -1.44 -17.42 -8.32
N MET A 116 -1.16 -16.50 -9.24
CA MET A 116 -2.05 -15.42 -9.65
C MET A 116 -1.95 -15.15 -11.15
N THR A 117 -3.00 -14.57 -11.73
CA THR A 117 -3.01 -14.11 -13.11
C THR A 117 -2.22 -12.81 -13.27
N ASN A 118 -1.78 -12.51 -14.50
CA ASN A 118 -1.07 -11.26 -14.80
C ASN A 118 -1.89 -10.01 -14.44
N ARG A 119 -3.23 -10.05 -14.61
CA ARG A 119 -4.12 -8.93 -14.27
C ARG A 119 -4.19 -8.69 -12.76
N GLU A 120 -4.29 -9.75 -11.96
CA GLU A 120 -4.29 -9.62 -10.51
C GLU A 120 -2.94 -9.12 -10.01
N LEU A 121 -1.84 -9.65 -10.55
CA LEU A 121 -0.49 -9.23 -10.18
C LEU A 121 -0.25 -7.75 -10.52
N GLU A 122 -0.68 -7.29 -11.70
CA GLU A 122 -0.62 -5.89 -12.10
C GLU A 122 -1.45 -5.00 -11.17
N TYR A 123 -2.67 -5.42 -10.81
CA TYR A 123 -3.50 -4.70 -9.84
C TYR A 123 -2.81 -4.55 -8.48
N ILE A 124 -2.21 -5.62 -7.95
CA ILE A 124 -1.48 -5.58 -6.69
C ILE A 124 -0.29 -4.62 -6.83
N MET A 125 0.54 -4.76 -7.87
CA MET A 125 1.67 -3.85 -8.11
C MET A 125 1.24 -2.39 -8.18
N LEU A 126 0.08 -2.08 -8.77
CA LEU A 126 -0.45 -0.71 -8.80
C LEU A 126 -0.66 -0.16 -7.39
N GLN A 127 -1.20 -0.95 -6.45
CA GLN A 127 -1.36 -0.52 -5.06
C GLN A 127 -0.02 -0.18 -4.40
N TYR A 128 1.02 -0.99 -4.64
CA TYR A 128 2.36 -0.74 -4.10
C TYR A 128 3.07 0.45 -4.77
N ALA A 129 2.80 0.72 -6.04
CA ALA A 129 3.40 1.84 -6.75
C ALA A 129 2.76 3.19 -6.39
N ASN A 130 1.52 3.21 -5.92
CA ASN A 130 0.77 4.43 -5.63
C ASN A 130 1.49 5.39 -4.67
N PRO A 131 2.05 4.96 -3.53
CA PRO A 131 2.79 5.87 -2.65
C PRO A 131 3.92 6.66 -3.35
N ILE A 132 4.63 6.04 -4.29
CA ILE A 132 5.68 6.72 -5.06
C ILE A 132 5.07 7.73 -6.03
N LYS A 133 4.02 7.33 -6.77
CA LYS A 133 3.30 8.23 -7.70
C LYS A 133 2.75 9.46 -6.99
N LEU A 134 2.21 9.29 -5.78
CA LEU A 134 1.72 10.40 -4.97
C LEU A 134 2.84 11.37 -4.55
N MET A 135 4.05 10.87 -4.29
CA MET A 135 5.20 11.71 -3.93
C MET A 135 5.78 12.44 -5.16
N GLU A 136 5.75 11.83 -6.34
CA GLU A 136 6.26 12.43 -7.59
C GLU A 136 5.36 13.53 -8.16
N ASN A 137 4.02 13.38 -8.05
CA ASN A 137 3.05 14.36 -8.54
C ASN A 137 3.05 15.71 -7.76
N LYS A 138 4.04 15.94 -6.87
CA LYS A 138 4.25 17.17 -6.10
C LYS A 138 5.56 17.91 -6.43
N LEU A 139 6.24 17.54 -7.51
CA LEU A 139 7.32 18.30 -8.17
C LEU A 139 6.84 18.84 -9.53
#